data_AF-I7K8I8-F1
#
_entry.id   AF-I7K8I8-F1
#
_cell.length_a   1.000
_cell.length_b   1.000
_cell.length_c   1.000
_cell.angle_alpha   90.00
_cell.angle_beta   90.00
_cell.angle_gamma   90.00
#
_symmetry.space_group_name_H-M   'P 1'
#
loop_
_entity.id
_entity.type
_entity.pdbx_description
1 polymer ?
#
loop_
_entity_poly.entity_id
_entity_poly.type
_entity_poly.pdbx_seq_one_letter_code
_entity_poly.pdbx_strand_id
1 'polypeptide(L)'
;MNLNVILVGQFLKKNNLERAKTTVYDRALKEFITQAKQVPVLINYTVNGKRYEKKPDEFDLRLIQKIDDMDIPYWYPTNRMPEGDESRRNDKYGITHVHHFYIKRNLWVLSCLNKKNIILSFVIYFLLLYYHP
;
A
#
# COMPACT_ATOMS: atom_id res chain seq x y z
N MET A 1 3.88 -21.57 -10.64
CA MET A 1 2.73 -21.95 -9.79
C MET A 1 1.49 -21.26 -10.36
N ASN A 2 0.69 -21.97 -11.15
CA ASN A 2 -0.50 -21.44 -11.79
C ASN A 2 -1.64 -21.38 -10.76
N LEU A 3 -1.97 -20.17 -10.30
CA LEU A 3 -3.15 -19.93 -9.48
C LEU A 3 -4.39 -19.96 -10.39
N ASN A 4 -5.01 -21.13 -10.50
CA ASN A 4 -6.34 -21.28 -11.08
C ASN A 4 -7.36 -20.98 -9.97
N VAL A 5 -8.10 -19.88 -10.11
CA VAL A 5 -9.19 -19.53 -9.19
C VAL A 5 -10.44 -20.24 -9.68
N ILE A 6 -10.95 -21.19 -8.89
CA ILE A 6 -12.19 -21.93 -9.19
C ILE A 6 -13.35 -21.16 -8.56
N LEU A 7 -14.15 -20.50 -9.40
CA LEU A 7 -15.53 -20.11 -9.07
C LEU A 7 -16.43 -21.01 -9.92
N VAL A 8 -17.28 -21.79 -9.22
CA VAL A 8 -18.26 -22.78 -9.69
C VAL A 8 -18.38 -22.88 -11.22
N GLY A 9 -17.69 -23.86 -11.81
CA GLY A 9 -17.96 -24.37 -13.17
C GLY A 9 -17.26 -23.72 -14.37
N GLN A 10 -16.42 -22.69 -14.21
CA GLN A 10 -15.69 -22.09 -15.36
C GLN A 10 -14.17 -22.04 -15.16
N PHE A 11 -13.43 -22.55 -16.15
CA PHE A 11 -11.98 -22.39 -16.27
C PHE A 11 -11.66 -20.96 -16.73
N LEU A 12 -11.57 -20.02 -15.80
CA LEU A 12 -11.17 -18.65 -16.10
C LEU A 12 -9.65 -18.57 -16.29
N LYS A 13 -9.21 -18.11 -17.46
CA LYS A 13 -7.80 -17.77 -17.72
C LYS A 13 -7.41 -16.58 -16.83
N LYS A 14 -6.23 -16.61 -16.20
CA LYS A 14 -5.71 -15.54 -15.33
C LYS A 14 -5.79 -14.12 -15.95
N ASN A 15 -5.70 -14.02 -17.27
CA ASN A 15 -5.73 -12.75 -18.01
C ASN A 15 -7.16 -12.20 -18.21
N ASN A 16 -8.19 -13.01 -17.99
CA ASN A 16 -9.60 -12.63 -18.14
C ASN A 16 -10.25 -12.29 -16.80
N LEU A 17 -9.48 -12.27 -15.72
CA LEU A 17 -9.95 -11.92 -14.38
C LEU A 17 -9.71 -10.44 -14.13
N GLU A 18 -10.78 -9.72 -13.83
CA GLU A 18 -10.66 -8.38 -13.27
C GLU A 18 -10.20 -8.44 -11.82
N ARG A 19 -9.34 -7.51 -11.42
CA ARG A 19 -8.92 -7.39 -10.02
C ARG A 19 -10.10 -6.90 -9.18
N ALA A 20 -10.32 -7.56 -8.05
CA ALA A 20 -11.24 -7.05 -7.04
C ALA A 20 -10.83 -5.62 -6.62
N LYS A 21 -11.81 -4.70 -6.57
CA LYS A 21 -11.61 -3.32 -6.14
C LYS A 21 -12.26 -3.10 -4.78
N THR A 22 -11.78 -2.10 -4.05
CA THR A 22 -12.34 -1.64 -2.79
C THR A 22 -12.42 -0.11 -2.81
N THR A 23 -13.49 0.43 -2.22
CA THR A 23 -13.64 1.88 -2.05
C THR A 23 -13.23 2.24 -0.63
N VAL A 24 -12.31 3.18 -0.49
CA VAL A 24 -11.76 3.63 0.79
C VAL A 24 -11.89 5.14 0.86
N TYR A 25 -12.24 5.66 2.03
CA TYR A 25 -12.21 7.10 2.27
C TYR A 25 -10.78 7.57 2.51
N ASP A 26 -10.22 8.34 1.59
CA ASP A 26 -8.90 8.94 1.74
C ASP A 26 -9.03 10.25 2.54
N ARG A 27 -8.56 10.23 3.79
CA ARG A 27 -8.61 11.38 4.69
C ARG A 27 -7.69 12.54 4.26
N ALA A 28 -6.60 12.25 3.55
CA ALA A 28 -5.69 13.29 3.05
C ALA A 28 -6.30 14.05 1.87
N LEU A 29 -7.01 13.35 1.00
CA LEU A 29 -7.67 13.93 -0.18
C LEU A 29 -9.12 14.37 0.11
N LYS A 30 -9.69 13.91 1.23
CA LYS A 30 -11.09 14.13 1.64
C LYS A 30 -12.12 13.59 0.65
N GLU A 31 -11.79 12.49 -0.02
CA GLU A 31 -12.64 11.87 -1.04
C GLU A 31 -12.64 10.35 -0.93
N PHE A 32 -13.63 9.70 -1.54
CA PHE A 32 -13.63 8.24 -1.69
C PHE A 32 -12.82 7.86 -2.93
N ILE A 33 -11.79 7.04 -2.72
CA ILE A 33 -10.95 6.51 -3.80
C ILE A 33 -11.25 5.02 -4.01
N THR A 34 -11.11 4.55 -5.26
CA THR A 34 -11.22 3.12 -5.59
C THR A 34 -9.83 2.56 -5.85
N GLN A 35 -9.46 1.52 -5.11
CA GLN A 35 -8.15 0.85 -5.22
C GLN A 35 -8.30 -0.65 -5.44
N ALA A 36 -7.27 -1.28 -5.99
CA ALA A 36 -7.20 -2.73 -6.04
C ALA A 36 -7.18 -3.30 -4.61
N LYS A 37 -8.06 -4.25 -4.31
CA LYS A 37 -8.18 -4.86 -2.99
C LYS A 37 -6.90 -5.64 -2.65
N GLN A 38 -6.33 -5.37 -1.48
CA GLN A 38 -5.18 -6.09 -0.94
C GLN A 38 -5.60 -6.80 0.36
N VAL A 39 -5.29 -8.09 0.46
CA VAL A 39 -5.55 -8.90 1.66
C VAL A 39 -4.28 -9.70 1.97
N PRO A 40 -3.74 -9.63 3.19
CA PRO A 40 -2.57 -10.43 3.55
C PRO A 40 -2.95 -11.91 3.54
N VAL A 41 -2.08 -12.74 2.96
CA VAL A 41 -2.31 -14.20 2.82
C VAL A 41 -1.27 -15.04 3.55
N LEU A 42 -0.07 -14.48 3.78
CA LEU A 42 1.06 -15.16 4.38
C LEU A 42 1.94 -14.14 5.10
N ILE A 43 2.37 -14.48 6.31
CA ILE A 43 3.37 -13.75 7.07
C ILE A 43 4.63 -14.60 7.07
N ASN A 44 5.73 -14.04 6.57
CA ASN A 44 7.04 -14.67 6.65
C ASN A 44 7.91 -13.87 7.63
N TYR A 45 8.57 -14.58 8.55
CA TYR A 45 9.43 -13.97 9.56
C TYR A 45 10.62 -14.88 9.90
N THR A 46 11.70 -14.30 10.42
CA THR A 46 12.92 -15.03 10.80
C THR A 46 13.14 -14.91 12.30
N VAL A 47 13.36 -16.03 12.97
CA VAL A 47 13.72 -16.09 14.41
C VAL A 47 14.98 -16.94 14.53
N ASN A 48 16.02 -16.39 15.16
CA ASN A 48 17.31 -17.07 15.37
C ASN A 48 17.89 -17.69 14.08
N GLY A 49 17.83 -16.96 12.97
CA GLY A 49 18.34 -17.41 11.66
C GLY A 49 17.46 -18.43 10.94
N LYS A 50 16.37 -18.91 11.55
CA LYS A 50 15.42 -19.84 10.92
C LYS A 50 14.18 -19.09 10.42
N ARG A 51 13.76 -19.43 9.20
CA ARG A 51 12.55 -18.88 8.57
C ARG A 51 11.31 -19.62 9.04
N TYR A 52 10.25 -18.85 9.27
CA TYR A 52 8.94 -19.32 9.68
C TYR A 52 7.87 -18.64 8.84
N GLU A 53 6.76 -19.34 8.70
CA GLU A 53 5.59 -18.86 7.99
C GLU A 53 4.36 -19.03 8.87
N LYS A 54 3.48 -18.04 8.83
CA LYS A 54 2.19 -18.04 9.51
C LYS A 54 1.14 -17.51 8.56
N LYS A 55 -0.03 -18.15 8.52
CA LYS A 55 -1.21 -17.55 7.88
C LYS A 55 -1.77 -16.46 8.80
N PRO A 56 -2.10 -15.26 8.27
CA PRO A 56 -2.77 -14.23 9.06
C PRO A 56 -4.00 -14.80 9.76
N ASP A 57 -4.08 -14.61 11.06
CA ASP A 57 -5.25 -14.95 11.87
C ASP A 57 -6.17 -13.74 12.05
N GLU A 58 -7.29 -13.92 12.75
CA GLU A 58 -8.24 -12.84 13.00
C GLU A 58 -7.64 -11.67 13.79
N PHE A 59 -6.70 -11.95 14.69
CA PHE A 59 -6.04 -10.91 15.46
C PHE A 59 -5.15 -10.06 14.55
N ASP A 60 -4.40 -10.68 13.64
CA ASP A 60 -3.59 -9.97 12.65
C ASP A 60 -4.47 -9.07 11.76
N LEU A 61 -5.60 -9.59 11.28
CA LEU A 61 -6.54 -8.84 10.44
C LEU A 61 -7.18 -7.66 11.20
N ARG A 62 -7.60 -7.87 12.45
CA ARG A 62 -8.11 -6.81 13.32
C ARG A 62 -7.07 -5.73 13.59
N LEU A 63 -5.80 -6.12 13.77
CA LEU A 63 -4.71 -5.16 13.98
C LEU A 63 -4.47 -4.30 12.74
N ILE A 64 -4.49 -4.88 11.54
CA ILE A 64 -4.36 -4.13 10.28
C ILE A 64 -5.51 -3.14 10.14
N GLN A 65 -6.75 -3.59 10.35
CA GLN A 65 -7.92 -2.71 10.29
C GLN A 65 -7.79 -1.53 11.26
N LYS A 66 -7.39 -1.81 12.51
CA LYS A 66 -7.13 -0.76 13.51
C LYS A 66 -6.10 0.25 13.02
N ILE A 67 -4.99 -0.21 12.43
CA ILE A 67 -3.95 0.67 11.89
C ILE A 67 -4.49 1.55 10.76
N ASP A 68 -5.24 0.97 9.83
CA ASP A 68 -5.81 1.69 8.68
C ASP A 68 -6.84 2.75 9.12
N ASP A 69 -7.58 2.46 10.19
CA ASP A 69 -8.56 3.39 10.77
C ASP A 69 -7.93 4.55 11.54
N MET A 70 -6.67 4.45 11.96
CA MET A 70 -5.99 5.50 12.73
C MET A 70 -5.56 6.70 11.85
N ASP A 71 -5.57 7.88 12.46
CA ASP A 71 -5.12 9.12 11.83
C ASP A 71 -3.65 9.39 12.10
N ILE A 72 -2.89 9.73 11.04
CA ILE A 72 -1.47 10.06 11.15
C ILE A 72 -1.37 11.53 11.59
N PRO A 73 -0.86 11.84 12.79
CA PRO A 73 -0.84 13.21 13.34
C PRO A 73 0.36 14.04 12.83
N TYR A 74 0.96 13.64 11.71
CA TYR A 74 2.19 14.18 11.17
C TYR A 74 2.03 14.43 9.67
N TRP A 75 2.83 15.34 9.13
CA TRP A 75 2.84 15.60 7.70
C TRP A 75 3.39 14.40 6.90
N TYR A 76 2.80 14.14 5.75
CA TYR A 76 3.29 13.22 4.72
C TYR A 76 2.96 13.74 3.33
N PRO A 77 3.70 13.33 2.28
CA PRO A 77 3.44 13.77 0.92
C PRO A 77 2.11 13.22 0.41
N THR A 78 1.24 14.12 -0.05
CA THR A 78 -0.08 13.79 -0.63
C THR A 78 -0.19 14.21 -2.09
N ASN A 79 0.93 14.60 -2.69
CA ASN A 79 0.98 15.09 -4.07
C ASN A 79 0.60 13.98 -5.06
N ARG A 80 -0.03 14.37 -6.16
CA ARG A 80 -0.29 13.49 -7.30
C ARG A 80 1.03 13.10 -7.96
N MET A 81 1.12 11.87 -8.46
CA MET A 81 2.26 11.45 -9.26
C MET A 81 2.39 12.30 -10.54
N PRO A 82 3.62 12.68 -10.93
CA PRO A 82 3.86 13.48 -12.12
C PRO A 82 3.43 12.75 -13.39
N GLU A 83 3.29 13.49 -14.49
CA GLU A 83 3.02 12.91 -15.80
C GLU A 83 4.17 12.01 -16.23
N GLY A 84 3.82 10.88 -16.85
CA GLY A 84 4.80 9.90 -17.33
C GLY A 84 4.23 8.50 -17.32
N ASP A 85 4.64 7.70 -18.31
CA ASP A 85 4.16 6.33 -18.48
C ASP A 85 4.46 5.46 -17.25
N GLU A 86 5.69 5.49 -16.75
CA GLU A 86 6.06 4.73 -15.55
C GLU A 86 5.53 5.38 -14.27
N SER A 87 5.54 6.71 -14.19
CA SER A 87 5.05 7.47 -13.02
C SER A 87 3.57 7.22 -12.73
N ARG A 88 2.73 7.08 -13.78
CA ARG A 88 1.28 6.87 -13.68
C ARG A 88 0.82 5.46 -14.05
N ARG A 89 1.75 4.52 -14.24
CA ARG A 89 1.44 3.11 -14.57
C ARG A 89 0.47 2.44 -13.59
N ASN A 90 0.48 2.89 -12.33
CA ASN A 90 -0.32 2.33 -11.25
C ASN A 90 -1.68 3.02 -11.04
N ASP A 91 -2.02 4.04 -11.84
CA ASP A 91 -3.31 4.73 -11.77
C ASP A 91 -4.48 3.77 -11.98
N LYS A 92 -4.32 2.79 -12.88
CA LYS A 92 -5.30 1.71 -13.11
C LYS A 92 -5.60 0.84 -11.88
N TYR A 93 -4.75 0.91 -10.85
CA TYR A 93 -4.91 0.21 -9.58
C TYR A 93 -5.35 1.14 -8.43
N GLY A 94 -5.59 2.42 -8.71
CA GLY A 94 -5.97 3.43 -7.71
C GLY A 94 -4.78 4.01 -6.92
N ILE A 95 -3.54 3.76 -7.35
CA ILE A 95 -2.33 4.32 -6.73
C ILE A 95 -1.94 5.56 -7.54
N THR A 96 -2.45 6.71 -7.12
CA THR A 96 -2.39 7.98 -7.88
C THR A 96 -1.54 9.04 -7.19
N HIS A 97 -1.46 9.00 -5.86
CA HIS A 97 -0.72 9.96 -5.04
C HIS A 97 0.42 9.28 -4.30
N VAL A 98 1.44 10.04 -3.88
CA VAL A 98 2.65 9.51 -3.23
C VAL A 98 2.32 8.64 -2.02
N HIS A 99 1.37 9.05 -1.17
CA HIS A 99 1.00 8.28 0.02
C HIS A 99 0.32 6.95 -0.29
N HIS A 100 -0.23 6.74 -1.49
CA HIS A 100 -0.86 5.46 -1.86
C HIS A 100 0.15 4.32 -2.05
N PHE A 101 1.44 4.62 -2.20
CA PHE A 101 2.50 3.60 -2.34
C PHE A 101 2.87 2.94 -1.02
N TYR A 102 2.43 3.49 0.10
CA TYR A 102 2.75 3.00 1.43
C TYR A 102 1.51 2.45 2.12
N ILE A 103 1.68 1.31 2.79
CA ILE A 103 0.70 0.88 3.80
C ILE A 103 0.69 1.88 4.97
N LYS A 104 -0.46 2.04 5.62
CA LYS A 104 -0.69 3.08 6.64
C LYS A 104 0.35 3.09 7.76
N ARG A 105 0.76 1.92 8.26
CA ARG A 105 1.82 1.81 9.29
C ARG A 105 3.18 2.34 8.82
N ASN A 106 3.55 2.08 7.56
CA ASN A 106 4.85 2.51 7.04
C ASN A 106 4.83 4.03 6.87
N LEU A 107 3.74 4.55 6.31
CA LEU A 107 3.53 5.98 6.18
C LEU A 107 3.64 6.68 7.54
N TRP A 108 2.97 6.14 8.57
CA TRP A 108 3.03 6.68 9.93
C TRP A 108 4.46 6.80 10.47
N VAL A 109 5.24 5.72 10.36
CA VAL A 109 6.62 5.69 10.85
C VAL A 109 7.46 6.71 10.09
N LEU A 110 7.33 6.77 8.76
CA LEU A 110 8.06 7.74 7.93
C LEU A 110 7.70 9.19 8.28
N SER A 111 6.41 9.49 8.47
CA SER A 111 5.95 10.82 8.89
C SER A 111 6.48 11.21 10.27
N CYS A 112 6.50 10.27 11.21
CA CYS A 112 7.03 10.48 12.56
C CYS A 112 8.55 10.75 12.53
N LEU A 113 9.30 9.95 11.78
CA LEU A 113 10.75 10.12 11.61
C LEU A 113 11.08 11.46 10.96
N ASN A 114 10.32 11.85 9.92
CA ASN A 114 10.46 13.15 9.28
C ASN A 114 10.17 14.30 10.25
N LYS A 115 9.07 14.22 11.03
CA LYS A 115 8.72 15.24 12.02
C LYS A 115 9.81 15.43 13.09
N LYS A 116 10.49 14.35 13.47
CA LYS A 116 11.57 14.37 14.47
C LYS A 116 12.94 14.76 13.87
N ASN A 117 13.04 14.99 12.56
CA ASN A 117 14.31 15.22 11.85
C ASN A 117 15.35 14.11 12.07
N ILE A 118 14.91 12.90 12.47
CA ILE A 118 15.83 11.88 13.01
C ILE A 118 16.67 11.24 11.92
N ILE A 119 16.19 11.15 10.68
CA ILE A 119 16.90 10.78 9.44
C ILE A 119 15.78 10.81 8.40
N LEU A 120 15.67 11.85 7.57
CA LEU A 120 14.92 11.80 6.31
C LEU A 120 15.09 13.02 5.41
N SER A 121 15.99 13.97 5.76
CA SER A 121 16.35 15.08 4.86
C SER A 121 17.00 14.61 3.56
N PHE A 122 17.51 13.38 3.47
CA PHE A 122 18.11 12.85 2.24
C PHE A 122 17.18 11.92 1.44
N VAL A 123 16.42 11.01 2.07
CA VAL A 123 15.65 9.98 1.34
C VAL A 123 14.33 10.51 0.76
N ILE A 124 13.62 11.36 1.50
CA ILE A 124 12.41 12.03 0.97
C ILE A 124 12.83 13.05 -0.10
N TYR A 125 13.90 13.81 0.13
CA TYR A 125 14.41 14.75 -0.85
C TYR A 125 14.89 14.05 -2.12
N PHE A 126 15.45 12.85 -2.07
CA PHE A 126 15.80 12.09 -3.28
C PHE A 126 14.54 11.70 -4.07
N LEU A 127 13.47 11.28 -3.39
CA LEU A 127 12.16 11.00 -4.02
C LEU A 127 11.40 12.25 -4.48
N LEU A 128 11.72 13.44 -3.96
CA LEU A 128 11.14 14.71 -4.41
C LEU A 128 12.01 15.43 -5.47
N LEU A 129 13.34 15.28 -5.43
CA LEU A 129 14.30 15.90 -6.37
C LEU A 129 14.48 15.11 -7.66
N TYR A 130 14.31 13.79 -7.66
CA TYR A 130 14.29 13.00 -8.91
C TYR A 130 13.00 13.17 -9.73
N TYR A 131 12.06 14.00 -9.24
CA TYR A 131 10.76 14.24 -9.87
C TYR A 131 10.46 15.74 -10.05
N HIS A 132 11.49 16.60 -10.01
CA HIS A 132 11.37 17.97 -10.50
C HIS A 132 11.89 18.01 -11.95
N PRO A 133 11.12 18.53 -12.93
CA PRO A 133 11.55 18.66 -14.32
C PRO A 133 12.74 19.60 -14.50
#